data_AF-A0AAJ1UG35-F1
#
_entry.id   AF-A0AAJ1UG35-F1
#
_cell.length_a   1.000
_cell.length_b   1.000
_cell.length_c   1.000
_cell.angle_alpha   90.00
_cell.angle_beta   90.00
_cell.angle_gamma   90.00
#
_symmetry.space_group_name_H-M   'P 1'
#
loop_
_entity.id
_entity.type
_entity.pdbx_description
1 polymer ?
#
loop_
_entity_poly.entity_id
_entity_poly.type
_entity_poly.pdbx_seq_one_letter_code
_entity_poly.pdbx_strand_id
1 'polypeptide(L)'
;MDVLMRRSLILTLLLALSLPVATMAQSGLRTEGDVATASGAYEAEVPVNSQAEADRNGALARALSVVLGKLSGDRNVMSRPGVVQALRNAKDYVASYDYKQDQSVGASGAPSFRTLLVARFREDDVDSLVSALGLPLWPQPRPKPVVWLAVDDGSGPRLVSVQQANAARPLLNRAIERGYKLGLPSGGAAEQALAGAIWRQDSAAVARASSRYSPPMQLIGKLYRANGGWQADWVFVDNGRELNKWTSKDANAMRAMAAGADGAADALVRRYAKAGAAVGQAGTYRVVVTGINSADDYLRLAAGLREVPVVRNVTPLHASAGQLELSLEMTTGLAGFNRMLGDNGVLVPSATLPALPTPIDDTTGAPVAAPVSNEYRLR
;
A
#
# COMPACT_ATOMS: atom_id res chain seq x y z
N MET A 1 -76.65 -5.89 45.57
CA MET A 1 -75.65 -6.97 45.52
C MET A 1 -74.55 -6.52 44.57
N ASP A 2 -73.47 -5.84 44.95
CA ASP A 2 -72.92 -5.33 46.21
C ASP A 2 -72.07 -4.10 45.83
N VAL A 3 -72.32 -2.92 46.40
CA VAL A 3 -71.57 -2.33 47.54
C VAL A 3 -70.08 -2.13 47.19
N LEU A 4 -69.66 -0.92 46.80
CA LEU A 4 -69.16 0.17 47.68
C LEU A 4 -67.81 -0.12 48.37
N MET A 5 -67.01 0.95 48.40
CA MET A 5 -66.04 1.33 49.44
C MET A 5 -64.66 0.66 49.41
N ARG A 6 -63.62 1.45 49.14
CA ARG A 6 -62.93 2.36 50.10
C ARG A 6 -62.32 1.61 51.27
N ARG A 7 -60.99 1.72 51.37
CA ARG A 7 -60.18 2.17 52.53
C ARG A 7 -58.78 1.56 52.37
N SER A 8 -57.67 2.09 52.84
CA SER A 8 -57.25 3.37 53.42
C SER A 8 -55.78 3.13 53.85
N LEU A 9 -55.10 4.17 54.31
CA LEU A 9 -53.77 4.23 54.96
C LEU A 9 -52.57 4.42 54.02
N ILE A 10 -51.91 5.59 53.97
CA ILE A 10 -51.23 6.42 55.01
C ILE A 10 -49.84 5.88 55.36
N LEU A 11 -48.83 6.69 54.98
CA LEU A 11 -47.49 6.88 55.57
C LEU A 11 -46.59 5.64 55.72
N THR A 12 -45.44 5.54 55.05
CA THR A 12 -44.14 6.18 55.41
C THR A 12 -43.12 5.60 54.40
N LEU A 13 -42.14 6.30 53.82
CA LEU A 13 -40.92 6.75 54.48
C LEU A 13 -40.00 7.46 53.44
N LEU A 14 -39.31 8.48 53.92
CA LEU A 14 -38.23 9.30 53.35
C LEU A 14 -37.14 8.59 52.50
N LEU A 15 -36.70 9.23 51.40
CA LEU A 15 -35.30 9.63 51.08
C LEU A 15 -35.28 10.27 49.65
N ALA A 16 -35.19 11.60 49.52
CA ALA A 16 -33.96 12.39 49.36
C ALA A 16 -33.31 12.33 47.95
N LEU A 17 -33.46 13.47 47.25
CA LEU A 17 -32.61 14.09 46.22
C LEU A 17 -31.52 13.25 45.51
N SER A 18 -31.62 13.18 44.18
CA SER A 18 -30.51 13.56 43.30
C SER A 18 -31.01 13.90 41.87
N LEU A 19 -30.54 15.02 41.34
CA LEU A 19 -30.80 15.52 39.98
C LEU A 19 -30.12 14.63 38.92
N PRO A 20 -30.63 14.54 37.68
CA PRO A 20 -29.89 13.95 36.58
C PRO A 20 -28.81 14.95 36.12
N VAL A 21 -27.55 14.64 36.42
CA VAL A 21 -26.39 15.26 35.76
C VAL A 21 -26.36 14.80 34.32
N ALA A 22 -26.32 15.75 33.39
CA ALA A 22 -26.13 15.52 31.96
C ALA A 22 -24.81 14.76 31.72
N THR A 23 -24.90 13.55 31.17
CA THR A 23 -23.74 12.78 30.69
C THR A 23 -23.38 13.22 29.27
N MET A 24 -22.52 14.24 29.19
CA MET A 24 -21.66 14.44 28.02
C MET A 24 -20.41 13.56 28.17
N ALA A 25 -19.96 12.99 27.04
CA ALA A 25 -18.67 12.35 26.80
C ALA A 25 -18.40 10.99 27.49
N GLN A 26 -18.63 9.91 26.73
CA GLN A 26 -17.87 8.67 26.90
C GLN A 26 -17.48 8.11 25.53
N SER A 27 -16.68 8.90 24.79
CA SER A 27 -15.80 8.37 23.77
C SER A 27 -14.57 7.77 24.46
N GLY A 28 -14.40 6.45 24.38
CA GLY A 28 -13.15 5.79 24.73
C GLY A 28 -13.17 4.85 25.93
N LEU A 29 -14.12 3.91 25.98
CA LEU A 29 -13.87 2.66 26.70
C LEU A 29 -13.02 1.76 25.78
N ARG A 30 -11.70 1.90 25.89
CA ARG A 30 -10.75 0.88 25.43
C ARG A 30 -10.95 -0.35 26.29
N THR A 31 -11.54 -1.40 25.73
CA THR A 31 -11.54 -2.73 26.33
C THR A 31 -10.12 -3.28 26.24
N GLU A 32 -9.53 -3.66 27.39
CA GLU A 32 -8.33 -4.49 27.42
C GLU A 32 -8.58 -5.76 26.59
N GLY A 33 -7.96 -5.87 25.42
CA GLY A 33 -8.11 -7.04 24.54
C GLY A 33 -8.17 -6.76 23.04
N ASP A 34 -8.20 -5.50 22.60
CA ASP A 34 -8.13 -5.22 21.16
C ASP A 34 -6.68 -5.42 20.68
N VAL A 35 -6.39 -6.61 20.14
CA VAL A 35 -5.10 -6.92 19.53
C VAL A 35 -4.93 -5.99 18.34
N ALA A 36 -3.97 -5.08 18.41
CA ALA A 36 -3.63 -4.23 17.27
C ALA A 36 -3.35 -5.13 16.05
N THR A 37 -4.16 -4.99 15.00
CA THR A 37 -3.98 -5.73 13.74
C THR A 37 -3.89 -4.75 12.58
N ALA A 38 -3.00 -5.02 11.63
CA ALA A 38 -2.94 -4.24 10.40
C ALA A 38 -4.00 -4.77 9.42
N SER A 39 -5.01 -3.95 9.15
CA SER A 39 -6.07 -4.28 8.19
C SER A 39 -6.12 -3.31 7.01
N GLY A 40 -5.50 -2.13 7.17
CA GLY A 40 -5.45 -1.07 6.17
C GLY A 40 -4.36 -1.22 5.11
N ALA A 41 -4.47 -0.39 4.06
CA ALA A 41 -3.45 -0.26 3.01
C ALA A 41 -2.17 0.44 3.52
N TYR A 42 -2.32 1.34 4.50
CA TYR A 42 -1.27 2.13 5.14
C TYR A 42 -0.77 1.51 6.45
N GLU A 43 -1.08 0.23 6.67
CA GLU A 43 -0.69 -0.50 7.87
C GLU A 43 0.09 -1.76 7.49
N ALA A 44 1.05 -2.15 8.33
CA ALA A 44 1.79 -3.39 8.14
C ALA A 44 2.21 -4.01 9.47
N GLU A 45 2.24 -5.34 9.47
CA GLU A 45 2.77 -6.14 10.57
C GLU A 45 4.09 -6.75 10.15
N VAL A 46 5.13 -6.55 10.96
CA VAL A 46 6.45 -7.07 10.67
C VAL A 46 7.08 -7.64 11.92
N PRO A 47 7.84 -8.74 11.80
CA PRO A 47 8.50 -9.34 12.95
C PRO A 47 9.66 -8.49 13.45
N VAL A 48 9.83 -8.42 14.76
CA VAL A 48 10.86 -7.63 15.41
C VAL A 48 11.55 -8.45 16.49
N ASN A 49 12.88 -8.30 16.61
CA ASN A 49 13.68 -9.07 17.56
C ASN A 49 13.49 -8.55 19.00
N SER A 50 13.39 -7.24 19.16
CA SER A 50 13.15 -6.58 20.45
C SER A 50 12.40 -5.26 20.27
N GLN A 51 12.02 -4.62 21.38
CA GLN A 51 11.42 -3.28 21.36
C GLN A 51 12.48 -2.16 21.40
N ALA A 52 13.78 -2.50 21.34
CA ALA A 52 14.85 -1.52 21.32
C ALA A 52 14.75 -0.63 20.07
N GLU A 53 15.18 0.62 20.19
CA GLU A 53 15.03 1.62 19.14
C GLU A 53 15.63 1.20 17.79
N ALA A 54 16.80 0.56 17.79
CA ALA A 54 17.44 0.07 16.57
C ALA A 54 16.60 -0.98 15.84
N ASP A 55 16.08 -1.97 16.58
CA ASP A 55 15.22 -3.03 16.04
C ASP A 55 13.88 -2.47 15.56
N ARG A 56 13.30 -1.52 16.31
CA ARG A 56 12.09 -0.81 15.95
C ARG A 56 12.28 -0.04 14.65
N ASN A 57 13.35 0.74 14.50
CA ASN A 57 13.60 1.53 13.30
C ASN A 57 13.78 0.63 12.06
N GLY A 58 14.50 -0.50 12.22
CA GLY A 58 14.61 -1.51 11.17
C GLY A 58 13.28 -2.22 10.84
N ALA A 59 12.39 -2.38 11.82
CA ALA A 59 11.03 -2.88 11.60
C ALA A 59 10.17 -1.85 10.87
N LEU A 60 10.19 -0.58 11.25
CA LEU A 60 9.45 0.50 10.57
C LEU A 60 9.84 0.62 9.09
N ALA A 61 11.12 0.51 8.76
CA ALA A 61 11.59 0.48 7.37
C ALA A 61 10.99 -0.69 6.57
N ARG A 62 10.94 -1.89 7.17
CA ARG A 62 10.31 -3.07 6.55
C ARG A 62 8.79 -2.91 6.44
N ALA A 63 8.15 -2.30 7.43
CA ALA A 63 6.72 -2.04 7.42
C ALA A 63 6.33 -1.04 6.31
N LEU A 64 7.10 0.04 6.14
CA LEU A 64 6.89 0.99 5.05
C LEU A 64 7.09 0.34 3.68
N SER A 65 8.09 -0.55 3.55
CA SER A 65 8.28 -1.35 2.33
C SER A 65 7.05 -2.18 1.96
N VAL A 66 6.41 -2.83 2.95
CA VAL A 66 5.16 -3.57 2.76
C VAL A 66 4.02 -2.63 2.33
N VAL A 67 3.87 -1.47 2.97
CA VAL A 67 2.84 -0.47 2.64
C VAL A 67 3.02 0.04 1.20
N LEU A 68 4.23 0.41 0.80
CA LEU A 68 4.52 0.86 -0.57
C LEU A 68 4.20 -0.24 -1.60
N GLY A 69 4.49 -1.51 -1.27
CA GLY A 69 4.10 -2.66 -2.09
C GLY A 69 2.57 -2.81 -2.20
N LYS A 70 1.84 -2.65 -1.09
CA LYS A 70 0.37 -2.71 -1.04
C LYS A 70 -0.32 -1.56 -1.75
N LEU A 71 0.30 -0.38 -1.81
CA LEU A 71 -0.27 0.79 -2.48
C LEU A 71 0.00 0.78 -3.98
N SER A 72 1.19 0.31 -4.37
CA SER A 72 1.60 0.33 -5.77
C SER A 72 1.22 -0.91 -6.57
N GLY A 73 1.13 -2.06 -5.90
CA GLY A 73 1.03 -3.32 -6.60
C GLY A 73 2.26 -3.63 -7.44
N ASP A 74 3.39 -2.95 -7.25
CA ASP A 74 4.64 -3.20 -7.99
C ASP A 74 5.55 -4.13 -7.17
N ARG A 75 5.91 -5.29 -7.74
CA ARG A 75 6.77 -6.27 -7.06
C ARG A 75 8.21 -5.77 -6.94
N ASN A 76 8.57 -4.81 -7.79
CA ASN A 76 9.89 -4.20 -7.88
C ASN A 76 9.92 -2.84 -7.17
N VAL A 77 8.95 -2.54 -6.28
CA VAL A 77 8.92 -1.25 -5.56
C VAL A 77 10.27 -0.95 -4.87
N MET A 78 10.97 -1.96 -4.37
CA MET A 78 12.27 -1.78 -3.71
C MET A 78 13.42 -1.39 -4.63
N SER A 79 13.33 -1.68 -5.94
CA SER A 79 14.34 -1.25 -6.92
C SER A 79 14.02 0.11 -7.52
N ARG A 80 12.91 0.73 -7.14
CA ARG A 80 12.55 2.06 -7.61
C ARG A 80 13.48 3.11 -6.99
N PRO A 81 14.04 4.01 -7.81
CA PRO A 81 14.87 5.11 -7.32
C PRO A 81 14.18 5.91 -6.22
N GLY A 82 14.90 6.26 -5.16
CA GLY A 82 14.39 7.04 -4.03
C GLY A 82 13.67 6.24 -2.94
N VAL A 83 13.19 5.02 -3.22
CA VAL A 83 12.52 4.18 -2.21
C VAL A 83 13.43 3.85 -1.05
N VAL A 84 14.68 3.42 -1.32
CA VAL A 84 15.63 3.06 -0.25
C VAL A 84 15.89 4.24 0.70
N GLN A 85 15.97 5.46 0.19
CA GLN A 85 16.15 6.65 1.03
C GLN A 85 14.90 6.91 1.87
N ALA A 86 13.70 6.81 1.29
CA ALA A 86 12.46 6.94 2.04
C ALA A 86 12.32 5.91 3.17
N LEU A 87 12.78 4.67 2.96
CA LEU A 87 12.76 3.63 4.00
C LEU A 87 13.68 3.93 5.18
N ARG A 88 14.81 4.63 4.96
CA ARG A 88 15.69 5.08 6.06
C ARG A 88 14.97 6.08 6.97
N ASN A 89 14.09 6.88 6.39
CA ASN A 89 13.28 7.89 7.09
C ASN A 89 11.88 7.38 7.43
N ALA A 90 11.67 6.05 7.44
CA ALA A 90 10.35 5.46 7.64
C ALA A 90 9.65 5.95 8.91
N LYS A 91 10.41 6.21 9.99
CA LYS A 91 9.90 6.74 11.26
C LYS A 91 9.15 8.05 11.10
N ASP A 92 9.54 8.88 10.14
CA ASP A 92 8.98 10.20 9.96
C ASP A 92 7.56 10.12 9.38
N TYR A 93 7.22 9.04 8.69
CA TYR A 93 5.88 8.78 8.12
C TYR A 93 4.92 8.09 9.10
N VAL A 94 5.38 7.68 10.28
CA VAL A 94 4.59 6.87 11.23
C VAL A 94 3.53 7.73 11.93
N ALA A 95 2.30 7.25 11.95
CA ALA A 95 1.21 7.79 12.76
C ALA A 95 1.24 7.18 14.17
N SER A 96 1.32 5.86 14.24
CA SER A 96 1.42 5.10 15.49
C SER A 96 2.08 3.74 15.25
N TYR A 97 2.59 3.11 16.30
CA TYR A 97 2.98 1.72 16.27
C TYR A 97 2.58 1.01 17.56
N ASP A 98 2.29 -0.27 17.46
CA ASP A 98 1.95 -1.15 18.58
C ASP A 98 2.79 -2.45 18.47
N TYR A 99 2.85 -3.22 19.55
CA TYR A 99 3.46 -4.55 19.55
C TYR A 99 2.41 -5.61 19.88
N LYS A 100 2.47 -6.74 19.17
CA LYS A 100 1.68 -7.93 19.51
C LYS A 100 2.56 -9.15 19.58
N GLN A 101 2.21 -10.09 20.46
CA GLN A 101 2.78 -11.43 20.45
C GLN A 101 1.93 -12.32 19.57
N ASP A 102 2.54 -12.87 18.53
CA ASP A 102 1.97 -13.93 17.73
C ASP A 102 2.45 -15.27 18.30
N GLN A 103 1.50 -16.08 18.75
CA GLN A 103 1.77 -17.43 19.24
C GLN A 103 1.56 -18.40 18.09
N SER A 104 2.65 -18.95 17.57
CA SER A 104 2.62 -19.99 16.55
C SER A 104 3.07 -21.32 17.16
N VAL A 105 2.45 -22.41 16.75
CA VAL A 105 2.90 -23.75 17.15
C VAL A 105 3.98 -24.20 16.16
N GLY A 106 5.20 -24.43 16.65
CA GLY A 106 6.29 -24.93 15.83
C GLY A 106 6.04 -26.36 15.34
N ALA A 107 6.82 -26.83 14.35
CA ALA A 107 6.71 -28.18 13.81
C ALA A 107 6.92 -29.30 14.87
N SER A 108 7.55 -28.98 16.00
CA SER A 108 7.74 -29.88 17.15
C SER A 108 6.56 -29.90 18.14
N GLY A 109 5.51 -29.12 17.91
CA GLY A 109 4.38 -28.96 18.84
C GLY A 109 4.63 -27.96 19.99
N ALA A 110 5.85 -27.42 20.11
CA ALA A 110 6.17 -26.40 21.12
C ALA A 110 5.60 -25.02 20.73
N PRO A 111 5.04 -24.25 21.69
CA PRO A 111 4.68 -22.86 21.46
C PRO A 111 5.92 -22.04 21.11
N SER A 112 5.85 -21.30 20.01
CA SER A 112 6.82 -20.27 19.64
C SER A 112 6.13 -18.92 19.72
N PHE A 113 6.77 -17.96 20.37
CA PHE A 113 6.28 -16.60 20.49
C PHE A 113 7.11 -15.71 19.57
N ARG A 114 6.42 -14.93 18.75
CA ARG A 114 7.06 -13.94 17.87
C ARG A 114 6.49 -12.57 18.17
N THR A 115 7.36 -11.62 18.50
CA THR A 115 6.94 -10.23 18.61
C THR A 115 6.78 -9.65 17.21
N LEU A 116 5.61 -9.09 16.93
CA LEU A 116 5.30 -8.35 15.73
C LEU A 116 5.13 -6.87 16.08
N LEU A 117 5.72 -6.01 15.27
CA LEU A 117 5.44 -4.58 15.26
C LEU A 117 4.30 -4.32 14.28
N VAL A 118 3.28 -3.62 14.74
CA VAL A 118 2.12 -3.17 13.97
C VAL A 118 2.30 -1.68 13.71
N ALA A 119 2.71 -1.31 12.51
CA ALA A 119 2.92 0.08 12.13
C ALA A 119 1.69 0.63 11.41
N ARG A 120 1.27 1.85 11.76
CA ARG A 120 0.30 2.66 11.03
C ARG A 120 1.02 3.91 10.52
N PHE A 121 0.89 4.19 9.23
CA PHE A 121 1.51 5.36 8.60
C PHE A 121 0.47 6.46 8.33
N ARG A 122 0.91 7.71 8.31
CA ARG A 122 0.06 8.85 7.95
C ARG A 122 -0.22 8.79 6.45
N GLU A 123 -1.50 8.68 6.07
CA GLU A 123 -1.91 8.41 4.69
C GLU A 123 -1.41 9.50 3.73
N ASP A 124 -1.62 10.78 4.08
CA ASP A 124 -1.23 11.92 3.24
C ASP A 124 0.28 11.96 2.94
N ASP A 125 1.12 11.63 3.92
CA ASP A 125 2.58 11.63 3.74
C ASP A 125 3.04 10.47 2.87
N VAL A 126 2.43 9.29 3.04
CA VAL A 126 2.74 8.11 2.22
C VAL A 126 2.23 8.29 0.80
N ASP A 127 1.06 8.89 0.60
CA ASP A 127 0.53 9.20 -0.73
C ASP A 127 1.38 10.25 -1.43
N SER A 128 1.82 11.28 -0.70
CA SER A 128 2.78 12.26 -1.20
C SER A 128 4.08 11.60 -1.62
N LEU A 129 4.60 10.68 -0.80
CA LEU A 129 5.81 9.91 -1.08
C LEU A 129 5.64 9.03 -2.33
N VAL A 130 4.56 8.26 -2.41
CA VAL A 130 4.25 7.40 -3.56
C VAL A 130 4.16 8.23 -4.84
N SER A 131 3.44 9.34 -4.79
CA SER A 131 3.33 10.30 -5.89
C SER A 131 4.69 10.82 -6.31
N ALA A 132 5.51 11.24 -5.34
CA ALA A 132 6.83 11.79 -5.58
C ALA A 132 7.87 10.77 -6.03
N LEU A 133 7.68 9.49 -5.75
CA LEU A 133 8.54 8.44 -6.30
C LEU A 133 8.04 7.95 -7.66
N GLY A 134 6.95 8.52 -8.18
CA GLY A 134 6.32 8.10 -9.44
C GLY A 134 5.86 6.65 -9.40
N LEU A 135 5.58 6.11 -8.20
CA LEU A 135 5.11 4.74 -8.08
C LEU A 135 3.69 4.66 -8.67
N PRO A 136 3.37 3.58 -9.40
CA PRO A 136 1.98 3.35 -9.80
C PRO A 136 1.12 3.28 -8.54
N LEU A 137 -0.15 3.69 -8.63
CA LEU A 137 -1.12 3.54 -7.56
C LEU A 137 -2.25 2.63 -8.01
N TRP A 138 -2.71 1.76 -7.09
CA TRP A 138 -3.92 0.98 -7.32
C TRP A 138 -5.10 1.91 -7.64
N PRO A 139 -5.89 1.63 -8.70
CA PRO A 139 -7.19 2.28 -8.89
C PRO A 139 -8.10 2.04 -7.68
N GLN A 140 -8.95 3.03 -7.40
CA GLN A 140 -10.04 2.91 -6.45
C GLN A 140 -11.39 2.93 -7.19
N PRO A 141 -12.35 2.04 -6.86
CA PRO A 141 -12.22 0.93 -5.89
C PRO A 141 -11.26 -0.16 -6.38
N ARG A 142 -10.54 -0.83 -5.46
CA ARG A 142 -9.58 -1.89 -5.80
C ARG A 142 -10.30 -3.08 -6.47
N PRO A 143 -9.81 -3.57 -7.62
CA PRO A 143 -10.35 -4.77 -8.27
C PRO A 143 -10.31 -5.98 -7.34
N LYS A 144 -11.37 -6.79 -7.40
CA LYS A 144 -11.48 -8.05 -6.63
C LYS A 144 -11.83 -9.23 -7.55
N PRO A 145 -10.86 -9.75 -8.32
CA PRO A 145 -11.10 -10.88 -9.23
C PRO A 145 -11.50 -12.15 -8.48
N VAL A 146 -12.29 -13.00 -9.12
CA VAL A 146 -12.62 -14.34 -8.61
C VAL A 146 -11.67 -15.37 -9.18
N VAL A 147 -11.11 -16.21 -8.31
CA VAL A 147 -10.18 -17.27 -8.68
C VAL A 147 -10.95 -18.54 -9.02
N TRP A 148 -10.75 -19.01 -10.25
CA TRP A 148 -11.24 -20.29 -10.73
C TRP A 148 -10.06 -21.24 -10.85
N LEU A 149 -9.73 -21.91 -9.75
CA LEU A 149 -8.56 -22.77 -9.65
C LEU A 149 -8.97 -24.25 -9.64
N ALA A 150 -8.43 -25.02 -10.58
CA ALA A 150 -8.46 -26.47 -10.54
C ALA A 150 -7.13 -27.02 -10.02
N VAL A 151 -7.16 -27.94 -9.06
CA VAL A 151 -5.96 -28.65 -8.57
C VAL A 151 -6.06 -30.12 -8.97
N ASP A 152 -4.97 -30.66 -9.49
CA ASP A 152 -4.79 -32.08 -9.74
C ASP A 152 -3.50 -32.58 -9.09
N ASP A 153 -3.68 -33.40 -8.06
CA ASP A 153 -2.62 -34.05 -7.30
C ASP A 153 -2.36 -35.50 -7.73
N GLY A 154 -3.01 -35.96 -8.81
CA GLY A 154 -3.01 -37.34 -9.29
C GLY A 154 -4.39 -38.00 -9.27
N SER A 155 -5.38 -37.39 -8.61
CA SER A 155 -6.76 -37.89 -8.51
C SER A 155 -7.74 -37.15 -9.42
N GLY A 156 -7.23 -36.39 -10.40
CA GLY A 156 -8.01 -35.63 -11.36
C GLY A 156 -8.35 -34.21 -10.88
N PRO A 157 -8.76 -33.32 -11.81
CA PRO A 157 -8.96 -31.90 -11.55
C PRO A 157 -10.16 -31.65 -10.64
N ARG A 158 -9.94 -30.91 -9.55
CA ARG A 158 -10.98 -30.50 -8.59
C ARG A 158 -10.96 -28.99 -8.37
N LEU A 159 -12.15 -28.39 -8.29
CA LEU A 159 -12.30 -26.97 -8.03
C LEU A 159 -11.87 -26.63 -6.59
N VAL A 160 -11.07 -25.57 -6.44
CA VAL A 160 -10.83 -24.91 -5.15
C VAL A 160 -11.87 -23.82 -4.96
N SER A 161 -12.74 -24.02 -3.99
CA SER A 161 -13.83 -23.10 -3.64
C SER A 161 -13.68 -22.61 -2.20
N VAL A 162 -14.64 -21.82 -1.71
CA VAL A 162 -14.63 -21.33 -0.32
C VAL A 162 -14.52 -22.47 0.72
N GLN A 163 -15.08 -23.65 0.43
CA GLN A 163 -14.95 -24.83 1.30
C GLN A 163 -13.51 -25.34 1.43
N GLN A 164 -12.64 -25.02 0.46
CA GLN A 164 -11.21 -25.36 0.45
C GLN A 164 -10.32 -24.12 0.57
N ALA A 165 -10.80 -23.03 1.18
CA ALA A 165 -10.04 -21.77 1.28
C ALA A 165 -8.64 -21.94 1.89
N ASN A 166 -8.46 -22.90 2.82
CA ASN A 166 -7.15 -23.23 3.40
C ASN A 166 -6.13 -23.67 2.34
N ALA A 167 -6.55 -24.39 1.30
CA ALA A 167 -5.68 -24.81 0.20
C ALA A 167 -5.27 -23.60 -0.68
N ALA A 168 -6.12 -22.57 -0.78
CA ALA A 168 -5.85 -21.36 -1.55
C ALA A 168 -5.09 -20.27 -0.76
N ARG A 169 -4.87 -20.45 0.55
CA ARG A 169 -4.25 -19.44 1.43
C ARG A 169 -2.96 -18.83 0.88
N PRO A 170 -2.00 -19.60 0.32
CA PRO A 170 -0.78 -19.02 -0.25
C PRO A 170 -1.07 -17.97 -1.34
N LEU A 171 -2.03 -18.25 -2.22
CA LEU A 171 -2.48 -17.34 -3.27
C LEU A 171 -3.20 -16.11 -2.70
N LEU A 172 -4.13 -16.32 -1.76
CA LEU A 172 -4.90 -15.23 -1.16
C LEU A 172 -4.03 -14.28 -0.35
N ASN A 173 -3.10 -14.82 0.45
CA ASN A 173 -2.15 -14.02 1.23
C ASN A 173 -1.22 -13.24 0.30
N ARG A 174 -0.74 -13.89 -0.77
CA ARG A 174 0.08 -13.20 -1.77
C ARG A 174 -0.67 -12.05 -2.42
N ALA A 175 -1.96 -12.19 -2.74
CA ALA A 175 -2.76 -11.07 -3.25
C ALA A 175 -2.81 -9.89 -2.26
N ILE A 176 -3.00 -10.17 -0.96
CA ILE A 176 -3.01 -9.16 0.10
C ILE A 176 -1.65 -8.44 0.20
N GLU A 177 -0.55 -9.19 0.13
CA GLU A 177 0.81 -8.62 0.10
C GLU A 177 1.01 -7.70 -1.12
N ARG A 178 0.43 -8.06 -2.26
CA ARG A 178 0.44 -7.25 -3.49
C ARG A 178 -0.57 -6.10 -3.45
N GLY A 179 -1.37 -5.97 -2.39
CA GLY A 179 -2.29 -4.86 -2.21
C GLY A 179 -3.65 -5.04 -2.85
N TYR A 180 -4.10 -6.26 -3.14
CA TYR A 180 -5.46 -6.48 -3.62
C TYR A 180 -6.06 -7.73 -2.99
N LYS A 181 -7.32 -8.04 -3.31
CA LYS A 181 -8.00 -9.20 -2.76
C LYS A 181 -8.52 -10.08 -3.89
N LEU A 182 -8.50 -11.38 -3.64
CA LEU A 182 -9.06 -12.39 -4.51
C LEU A 182 -10.31 -12.99 -3.85
N GLY A 183 -11.34 -13.23 -4.66
CA GLY A 183 -12.52 -13.99 -4.26
C GLY A 183 -12.36 -15.48 -4.63
N LEU A 184 -13.13 -16.33 -3.96
CA LEU A 184 -13.28 -17.75 -4.33
C LEU A 184 -14.75 -18.02 -4.70
N PRO A 185 -15.02 -18.99 -5.59
CA PRO A 185 -16.38 -19.43 -5.91
C PRO A 185 -17.03 -20.10 -4.70
N SER A 186 -18.37 -20.08 -4.64
CA SER A 186 -19.14 -20.60 -3.51
C SER A 186 -19.12 -22.13 -3.40
N GLY A 187 -18.70 -22.84 -4.43
CA GLY A 187 -18.55 -24.30 -4.47
C GLY A 187 -19.82 -25.08 -4.79
N GLY A 188 -20.85 -24.45 -5.38
CA GLY A 188 -22.09 -25.14 -5.76
C GLY A 188 -21.88 -26.23 -6.82
N ALA A 189 -22.81 -27.17 -6.97
CA ALA A 189 -22.67 -28.31 -7.90
C ALA A 189 -22.37 -27.86 -9.35
N ALA A 190 -23.03 -26.80 -9.82
CA ALA A 190 -22.78 -26.22 -11.15
C ALA A 190 -21.36 -25.63 -11.28
N GLU A 191 -20.78 -25.09 -10.20
CA GLU A 191 -19.39 -24.62 -10.20
C GLU A 191 -18.41 -25.78 -10.18
N GLN A 192 -18.67 -26.83 -9.39
CA GLN A 192 -17.81 -28.00 -9.35
C GLN A 192 -17.72 -28.70 -10.71
N ALA A 193 -18.82 -28.72 -11.48
CA ALA A 193 -18.84 -29.25 -12.84
C ALA A 193 -17.90 -28.50 -13.81
N LEU A 194 -17.44 -27.29 -13.47
CA LEU A 194 -16.50 -26.51 -14.29
C LEU A 194 -15.04 -26.95 -14.14
N ALA A 195 -14.70 -27.86 -13.22
CA ALA A 195 -13.31 -28.28 -13.00
C ALA A 195 -12.61 -28.72 -14.31
N GLY A 196 -13.31 -29.50 -15.15
CA GLY A 196 -12.79 -29.90 -16.46
C GLY A 196 -12.65 -28.76 -17.48
N ALA A 197 -13.54 -27.76 -17.42
CA ALA A 197 -13.46 -26.57 -18.27
C ALA A 197 -12.27 -25.68 -17.86
N ILE A 198 -12.09 -25.46 -16.54
CA ILE A 198 -10.94 -24.75 -15.97
C ILE A 198 -9.64 -25.46 -16.33
N TRP A 199 -9.60 -26.79 -16.26
CA TRP A 199 -8.44 -27.60 -16.63
C TRP A 199 -8.03 -27.43 -18.10
N ARG A 200 -9.00 -27.30 -19.00
CA ARG A 200 -8.80 -26.95 -20.42
C ARG A 200 -8.58 -25.46 -20.66
N GLN A 201 -8.59 -24.63 -19.61
CA GLN A 201 -8.54 -23.16 -19.65
C GLN A 201 -9.62 -22.55 -20.57
N ASP A 202 -10.82 -23.13 -20.57
CA ASP A 202 -11.98 -22.60 -21.29
C ASP A 202 -12.52 -21.34 -20.60
N SER A 203 -11.96 -20.19 -20.97
CA SER A 203 -12.30 -18.88 -20.40
C SER A 203 -13.76 -18.49 -20.66
N ALA A 204 -14.36 -18.94 -21.76
CA ALA A 204 -15.75 -18.64 -22.09
C ALA A 204 -16.73 -19.37 -21.17
N ALA A 205 -16.46 -20.63 -20.84
CA ALA A 205 -17.24 -21.38 -19.84
C ALA A 205 -17.14 -20.75 -18.45
N VAL A 206 -15.93 -20.36 -18.05
CA VAL A 206 -15.70 -19.71 -16.75
C VAL A 206 -16.32 -18.32 -16.69
N ALA A 207 -16.28 -17.53 -17.77
CA ALA A 207 -16.90 -16.21 -17.85
C ALA A 207 -18.43 -16.30 -17.68
N ARG A 208 -19.09 -17.27 -18.32
CA ARG A 208 -20.53 -17.53 -18.15
C ARG A 208 -20.89 -17.84 -16.71
N ALA A 209 -20.08 -18.66 -16.03
CA ALA A 209 -20.28 -18.97 -14.62
C ALA A 209 -19.97 -17.80 -13.68
N SER A 210 -19.10 -16.89 -14.13
CA SER A 210 -18.66 -15.73 -13.35
C SER A 210 -19.61 -14.54 -13.42
N SER A 211 -20.65 -14.58 -14.26
CA SER A 211 -21.61 -13.48 -14.44
C SER A 211 -22.31 -13.06 -13.14
N ARG A 212 -22.39 -13.96 -12.14
CA ARG A 212 -22.90 -13.66 -10.79
C ARG A 212 -21.93 -12.88 -9.90
N TYR A 213 -20.67 -12.71 -10.31
CA TYR A 213 -19.64 -11.97 -9.58
C TYR A 213 -19.38 -10.63 -10.27
N SER A 214 -19.39 -9.53 -9.50
CA SER A 214 -19.18 -8.18 -10.01
C SER A 214 -17.95 -7.53 -9.35
N PRO A 215 -16.97 -7.00 -10.12
CA PRO A 215 -16.86 -7.07 -11.58
C PRO A 215 -16.54 -8.50 -12.07
N PRO A 216 -16.87 -8.85 -13.32
CA PRO A 216 -16.61 -10.17 -13.88
C PRO A 216 -15.14 -10.30 -14.31
N MET A 217 -14.22 -10.19 -13.35
CA MET A 217 -12.79 -10.47 -13.52
C MET A 217 -12.48 -11.88 -13.01
N GLN A 218 -11.76 -12.66 -13.81
CA GLN A 218 -11.43 -14.05 -13.49
C GLN A 218 -9.92 -14.26 -13.47
N LEU A 219 -9.42 -14.89 -12.40
CA LEU A 219 -8.11 -15.52 -12.40
C LEU A 219 -8.31 -17.03 -12.57
N ILE A 220 -8.11 -17.53 -13.77
CA ILE A 220 -8.30 -18.94 -14.12
C ILE A 220 -6.96 -19.65 -13.94
N GLY A 221 -6.92 -20.69 -13.12
CA GLY A 221 -5.70 -21.41 -12.78
C GLY A 221 -5.88 -22.92 -12.88
N LYS A 222 -4.81 -23.61 -13.28
CA LYS A 222 -4.67 -25.05 -13.03
C LYS A 222 -3.33 -25.30 -12.34
N LEU A 223 -3.34 -26.06 -11.25
CA LEU A 223 -2.15 -26.45 -10.49
C LEU A 223 -2.01 -27.97 -10.53
N TYR A 224 -0.85 -28.46 -10.92
CA TYR A 224 -0.64 -29.89 -11.16
C TYR A 224 0.80 -30.34 -10.98
N ARG A 225 0.99 -31.65 -10.80
CA ARG A 225 2.33 -32.25 -10.73
C ARG A 225 2.96 -32.33 -12.11
N ALA A 226 4.19 -31.84 -12.24
CA ALA A 226 4.96 -31.89 -13.48
C ALA A 226 6.46 -31.95 -13.17
N ASN A 227 7.21 -32.77 -13.92
CA ASN A 227 8.68 -32.86 -13.86
C ASN A 227 9.24 -32.98 -12.43
N GLY A 228 8.63 -33.82 -11.58
CA GLY A 228 9.08 -34.00 -10.18
C GLY A 228 8.75 -32.85 -9.23
N GLY A 229 8.03 -31.82 -9.68
CA GLY A 229 7.57 -30.70 -8.86
C GLY A 229 6.12 -30.33 -9.16
N TRP A 230 5.79 -29.06 -8.94
CA TRP A 230 4.48 -28.48 -9.20
C TRP A 230 4.58 -27.40 -10.27
N GLN A 231 3.58 -27.37 -11.15
CA GLN A 231 3.40 -26.34 -12.16
C GLN A 231 2.00 -25.75 -11.99
N ALA A 232 1.89 -24.43 -12.12
CA ALA A 232 0.61 -23.75 -12.25
C ALA A 232 0.56 -22.91 -13.52
N ASP A 233 -0.49 -23.09 -14.31
CA ASP A 233 -0.76 -22.26 -15.49
C ASP A 233 -1.94 -21.35 -15.19
N TRP A 234 -1.77 -20.07 -15.50
CA TRP A 234 -2.69 -19.00 -15.14
C TRP A 234 -3.12 -18.21 -16.36
N VAL A 235 -4.38 -17.78 -16.38
CA VAL A 235 -4.93 -16.82 -17.33
C VAL A 235 -5.73 -15.79 -16.52
N PHE A 236 -5.41 -14.52 -16.69
CA PHE A 236 -6.18 -13.43 -16.12
C PHE A 236 -7.10 -12.84 -17.18
N VAL A 237 -8.40 -12.82 -16.90
CA VAL A 237 -9.45 -12.40 -17.83
C VAL A 237 -10.25 -11.27 -17.20
N ASP A 238 -10.59 -10.27 -18.01
CA ASP A 238 -11.37 -9.13 -17.59
C ASP A 238 -12.32 -8.72 -18.72
N ASN A 239 -13.63 -8.81 -18.42
CA ASN A 239 -14.71 -8.62 -19.39
C ASN A 239 -14.54 -9.49 -20.66
N GLY A 240 -14.18 -10.75 -20.47
CA GLY A 240 -13.96 -11.71 -21.56
C GLY A 240 -12.63 -11.57 -22.33
N ARG A 241 -11.84 -10.52 -22.06
CA ARG A 241 -10.53 -10.33 -22.67
C ARG A 241 -9.41 -10.91 -21.80
N GLU A 242 -8.57 -11.75 -22.39
CA GLU A 242 -7.33 -12.19 -21.75
C GLU A 242 -6.38 -10.99 -21.59
N LEU A 243 -5.98 -10.70 -20.35
CA LEU A 243 -5.06 -9.62 -20.01
C LEU A 243 -3.64 -10.10 -19.80
N ASN A 244 -3.49 -11.34 -19.35
CA ASN A 244 -2.19 -11.95 -19.09
C ASN A 244 -2.32 -13.47 -19.03
N LYS A 245 -1.26 -14.19 -19.44
CA LYS A 245 -1.15 -15.65 -19.34
C LYS A 245 0.28 -16.02 -19.01
N TRP A 246 0.46 -16.85 -17.98
CA TRP A 246 1.78 -17.22 -17.49
C TRP A 246 1.78 -18.59 -16.81
N THR A 247 2.98 -19.12 -16.64
CA THR A 247 3.23 -20.38 -15.94
C THR A 247 4.21 -20.14 -14.80
N SER A 248 3.97 -20.78 -13.66
CA SER A 248 4.90 -20.86 -12.53
C SER A 248 5.27 -22.31 -12.26
N LYS A 249 6.52 -22.54 -11.85
CA LYS A 249 7.06 -23.87 -11.52
C LYS A 249 7.82 -23.79 -10.20
N ASP A 250 7.58 -24.73 -9.30
CA ASP A 250 8.30 -24.83 -8.03
C ASP A 250 8.21 -26.27 -7.51
N ALA A 251 9.20 -26.72 -6.72
CA ALA A 251 9.10 -28.00 -6.01
C ALA A 251 7.95 -28.02 -4.98
N ASN A 252 7.53 -26.86 -4.48
CA ASN A 252 6.45 -26.69 -3.51
C ASN A 252 5.19 -26.11 -4.16
N ALA A 253 4.06 -26.82 -4.02
CA ALA A 253 2.75 -26.43 -4.56
C ALA A 253 2.30 -25.02 -4.12
N MET A 254 2.55 -24.66 -2.86
CA MET A 254 2.12 -23.38 -2.30
C MET A 254 2.84 -22.21 -2.98
N ARG A 255 4.14 -22.36 -3.27
CA ARG A 255 4.92 -21.33 -4.00
C ARG A 255 4.52 -21.24 -5.46
N ALA A 256 4.36 -22.39 -6.14
CA ALA A 256 3.85 -22.40 -7.51
C ALA A 256 2.47 -21.73 -7.61
N MET A 257 1.58 -21.98 -6.65
CA MET A 257 0.25 -21.37 -6.60
C MET A 257 0.29 -19.86 -6.30
N ALA A 258 1.11 -19.43 -5.34
CA ALA A 258 1.17 -18.03 -4.92
C ALA A 258 1.52 -17.05 -6.07
N ALA A 259 2.35 -17.49 -7.02
CA ALA A 259 2.70 -16.72 -8.21
C ALA A 259 1.49 -16.35 -9.10
N GLY A 260 0.33 -17.00 -8.93
CA GLY A 260 -0.92 -16.60 -9.55
C GLY A 260 -1.36 -15.18 -9.14
N ALA A 261 -1.09 -14.80 -7.89
CA ALA A 261 -1.45 -13.47 -7.42
C ALA A 261 -0.52 -12.38 -7.98
N ASP A 262 0.74 -12.71 -8.24
CA ASP A 262 1.71 -11.78 -8.82
C ASP A 262 1.34 -11.42 -10.26
N GLY A 263 1.08 -12.42 -11.12
CA GLY A 263 0.75 -12.15 -12.52
C GLY A 263 -0.59 -11.43 -12.71
N ALA A 264 -1.56 -11.64 -11.82
CA ALA A 264 -2.81 -10.89 -11.80
C ALA A 264 -2.59 -9.44 -11.32
N ALA A 265 -1.75 -9.22 -10.31
CA ALA A 265 -1.41 -7.88 -9.86
C ALA A 265 -0.73 -7.08 -10.99
N ASP A 266 0.27 -7.67 -11.65
CA ASP A 266 1.00 -7.06 -12.75
C ASP A 266 0.06 -6.68 -13.92
N ALA A 267 -0.92 -7.54 -14.22
CA ALA A 267 -1.93 -7.28 -15.26
C ALA A 267 -2.86 -6.11 -14.89
N LEU A 268 -3.32 -6.06 -13.63
CA LEU A 268 -4.19 -5.00 -13.15
C LEU A 268 -3.46 -3.65 -13.06
N VAL A 269 -2.23 -3.63 -12.55
CA VAL A 269 -1.40 -2.41 -12.50
C VAL A 269 -1.16 -1.89 -13.91
N ARG A 270 -0.78 -2.75 -14.86
CA ARG A 270 -0.56 -2.34 -16.26
C ARG A 270 -1.81 -1.75 -16.91
N ARG A 271 -3.00 -2.29 -16.60
CA ARG A 271 -4.25 -1.86 -17.22
C ARG A 271 -4.87 -0.63 -16.55
N TYR A 272 -4.73 -0.50 -15.23
CA TYR A 272 -5.54 0.44 -14.45
C TYR A 272 -4.75 1.36 -13.51
N ALA A 273 -3.48 1.09 -13.26
CA ALA A 273 -2.71 2.02 -12.43
C ALA A 273 -2.57 3.34 -13.17
N LYS A 274 -2.88 4.44 -12.48
CA LYS A 274 -2.51 5.76 -12.97
C LYS A 274 -1.00 5.88 -12.83
N ALA A 275 -0.31 6.29 -13.88
CA ALA A 275 1.06 6.79 -13.74
C ALA A 275 1.03 7.90 -12.67
N GLY A 276 2.03 7.98 -11.80
CA GLY A 276 2.20 9.12 -10.88
C GLY A 276 2.39 10.40 -11.69
N ALA A 277 1.29 10.98 -12.17
CA ALA A 277 1.26 11.89 -13.31
C ALA A 277 1.55 13.36 -12.95
N ALA A 278 1.94 13.67 -11.72
CA ALA A 278 1.93 15.05 -11.23
C ALA A 278 3.23 15.47 -10.53
N VAL A 279 4.37 14.94 -10.99
CA VAL A 279 5.69 15.23 -10.36
C VAL A 279 6.78 15.72 -11.31
N GLY A 280 6.52 15.78 -12.63
CA GLY A 280 7.51 16.19 -13.61
C GLY A 280 8.52 15.09 -13.96
N GLN A 281 9.34 15.31 -14.99
CA GLN A 281 10.27 14.28 -15.50
C GLN A 281 11.51 14.14 -14.60
N ALA A 282 12.03 12.93 -14.47
CA ALA A 282 13.36 12.72 -13.89
C ALA A 282 14.42 13.45 -14.74
N GLY A 283 15.44 14.02 -14.09
CA GLY A 283 16.47 14.77 -14.79
C GLY A 283 17.36 15.59 -13.86
N THR A 284 18.23 16.39 -14.46
CA THR A 284 19.11 17.32 -13.75
C THR A 284 18.50 18.71 -13.78
N TYR A 285 18.35 19.31 -12.60
CA TYR A 285 17.76 20.64 -12.43
C TYR A 285 18.74 21.57 -11.73
N ARG A 286 18.87 22.77 -12.27
CA ARG A 286 19.66 23.84 -11.66
C ARG A 286 18.76 24.62 -10.72
N VAL A 287 19.16 24.73 -9.45
CA VAL A 287 18.45 25.49 -8.43
C VAL A 287 19.38 26.49 -7.75
N VAL A 288 18.82 27.60 -7.29
CA VAL A 288 19.53 28.61 -6.50
C VAL A 288 18.99 28.57 -5.08
N VAL A 289 19.89 28.45 -4.10
CA VAL A 289 19.55 28.48 -2.68
C VAL A 289 20.10 29.76 -2.06
N THR A 290 19.21 30.57 -1.51
CA THR A 290 19.52 31.80 -0.79
C THR A 290 19.57 31.57 0.72
N GLY A 291 20.24 32.45 1.46
CA GLY A 291 20.36 32.36 2.92
C GLY A 291 21.55 31.54 3.41
N ILE A 292 22.52 31.24 2.54
CA ILE A 292 23.73 30.50 2.89
C ILE A 292 24.82 31.48 3.30
N ASN A 293 24.94 31.77 4.60
CA ASN A 293 25.87 32.78 5.14
C ASN A 293 27.06 32.19 5.90
N SER A 294 27.03 30.88 6.16
CA SER A 294 28.06 30.18 6.94
C SER A 294 28.29 28.75 6.43
N ALA A 295 29.38 28.14 6.90
CA ALA A 295 29.63 26.72 6.66
C ALA A 295 28.54 25.84 7.31
N ASP A 296 27.98 26.25 8.45
CA ASP A 296 26.92 25.53 9.13
C ASP A 296 25.61 25.53 8.32
N ASP A 297 25.29 26.65 7.67
CA ASP A 297 24.14 26.75 6.76
C ASP A 297 24.28 25.80 5.57
N TYR A 298 25.50 25.72 5.00
CA TYR A 298 25.79 24.76 3.93
C TYR A 298 25.67 23.31 4.40
N LEU A 299 26.20 22.97 5.58
CA LEU A 299 26.09 21.61 6.12
C LEU A 299 24.63 21.23 6.39
N ARG A 300 23.82 22.17 6.90
CA ARG A 300 22.39 21.97 7.14
C ARG A 300 21.64 21.74 5.83
N LEU A 301 21.91 22.56 4.80
CA LEU A 301 21.38 22.37 3.45
C LEU A 301 21.75 21.00 2.88
N ALA A 302 23.04 20.66 2.92
CA ALA A 302 23.55 19.41 2.36
C ALA A 302 23.03 18.17 3.11
N ALA A 303 22.79 18.27 4.42
CA ALA A 303 22.14 17.23 5.19
C ALA A 303 20.66 17.10 4.79
N GLY A 304 19.92 18.21 4.78
CA GLY A 304 18.50 18.19 4.47
C GLY A 304 18.19 17.72 3.03
N LEU A 305 18.97 18.16 2.03
CA LEU A 305 18.80 17.71 0.64
C LEU A 305 19.08 16.20 0.47
N ARG A 306 19.98 15.63 1.28
CA ARG A 306 20.24 14.18 1.28
C ARG A 306 19.08 13.35 1.83
N GLU A 307 18.25 13.96 2.68
CA GLU A 307 17.07 13.29 3.24
C GLU A 307 15.86 13.31 2.31
N VAL A 308 15.87 14.16 1.27
CA VAL A 308 14.79 14.26 0.29
C VAL A 308 14.82 13.03 -0.65
N PRO A 309 13.80 12.15 -0.65
CA PRO A 309 13.86 10.88 -1.37
C PRO A 309 14.03 11.01 -2.89
N VAL A 310 13.60 12.14 -3.47
CA VAL A 310 13.67 12.37 -4.92
C VAL A 310 15.02 12.91 -5.38
N VAL A 311 15.90 13.33 -4.47
CA VAL A 311 17.24 13.83 -4.79
C VAL A 311 18.24 12.68 -4.81
N ARG A 312 18.90 12.47 -5.94
CA ARG A 312 19.95 11.45 -6.11
C ARG A 312 21.33 12.00 -5.86
N ASN A 313 21.60 13.17 -6.41
CA ASN A 313 22.90 13.80 -6.35
C ASN A 313 22.75 15.31 -6.22
N VAL A 314 23.67 15.92 -5.48
CA VAL A 314 23.76 17.37 -5.27
C VAL A 314 25.16 17.80 -5.66
N THR A 315 25.28 18.62 -6.68
CA THR A 315 26.57 19.16 -7.15
C THR A 315 26.57 20.67 -7.02
N PRO A 316 27.41 21.25 -6.15
CA PRO A 316 27.63 22.69 -6.14
C PRO A 316 28.21 23.17 -7.47
N LEU A 317 27.60 24.19 -8.07
CA LEU A 317 28.07 24.78 -9.32
C LEU A 317 28.81 26.09 -9.07
N HIS A 318 28.18 27.00 -8.33
CA HIS A 318 28.71 28.33 -8.06
C HIS A 318 28.27 28.83 -6.68
N ALA A 319 29.17 29.46 -5.95
CA ALA A 319 28.88 30.07 -4.65
C ALA A 319 29.18 31.57 -4.71
N SER A 320 28.24 32.37 -4.23
CA SER A 320 28.38 33.82 -4.09
C SER A 320 27.88 34.26 -2.71
N ALA A 321 28.01 35.55 -2.38
CA ALA A 321 27.60 36.05 -1.07
C ALA A 321 26.11 35.78 -0.81
N GLY A 322 25.82 34.92 0.17
CA GLY A 322 24.45 34.57 0.58
C GLY A 322 23.70 33.62 -0.35
N GLN A 323 24.31 33.15 -1.46
CA GLN A 323 23.65 32.29 -2.45
C GLN A 323 24.54 31.14 -2.93
N LEU A 324 23.92 29.98 -3.13
CA LEU A 324 24.55 28.79 -3.65
C LEU A 324 23.74 28.23 -4.82
N GLU A 325 24.37 28.13 -5.98
CA GLU A 325 23.81 27.47 -7.15
C GLU A 325 24.17 25.98 -7.14
N LEU A 326 23.16 25.13 -7.27
CA LEU A 326 23.26 23.69 -7.21
C LEU A 326 22.70 23.05 -8.48
N SER A 327 23.34 21.97 -8.91
CA SER A 327 22.78 20.99 -9.82
C SER A 327 22.24 19.81 -9.02
N LEU A 328 20.93 19.58 -9.09
CA LEU A 328 20.25 18.46 -8.45
C LEU A 328 19.91 17.40 -9.51
N GLU A 329 20.46 16.20 -9.39
CA GLU A 329 19.95 15.05 -10.14
C GLU A 329 18.75 14.47 -9.38
N MET A 330 17.59 14.42 -10.02
CA MET A 330 16.34 14.06 -9.36
C MET A 330 15.56 12.97 -10.11
N THR A 331 14.84 12.15 -9.35
CA THR A 331 13.92 11.12 -9.88
C THR A 331 12.59 11.69 -10.36
N THR A 332 12.35 12.97 -10.08
CA THR A 332 11.17 13.74 -10.51
C THR A 332 11.58 15.15 -10.91
N GLY A 333 10.62 15.95 -11.38
CA GLY A 333 10.82 17.37 -11.59
C GLY A 333 10.58 18.20 -10.32
N LEU A 334 10.70 19.52 -10.47
CA LEU A 334 10.59 20.48 -9.37
C LEU A 334 9.27 20.40 -8.61
N ALA A 335 8.16 20.06 -9.28
CA ALA A 335 6.88 19.84 -8.62
C ALA A 335 6.93 18.68 -7.62
N GLY A 336 7.63 17.59 -7.96
CA GLY A 336 7.85 16.45 -7.06
C GLY A 336 8.82 16.74 -5.93
N PHE A 337 9.88 17.47 -6.23
CA PHE A 337 10.81 17.98 -5.24
C PHE A 337 10.12 18.86 -4.19
N ASN A 338 9.32 19.84 -4.62
CA ASN A 338 8.59 20.74 -3.72
C ASN A 338 7.61 20.00 -2.81
N ARG A 339 6.94 18.98 -3.34
CA ARG A 339 6.05 18.12 -2.55
C ARG A 339 6.82 17.34 -1.47
N MET A 340 8.05 16.92 -1.76
CA MET A 340 8.89 16.15 -0.82
C MET A 340 9.66 16.98 0.18
N LEU A 341 9.89 18.26 -0.09
CA LEU A 341 10.36 19.16 0.95
C LEU A 341 9.31 19.29 2.07
N GLY A 342 8.03 19.39 1.71
CA GLY A 342 6.93 19.53 2.67
C GLY A 342 7.02 20.80 3.52
N ASP A 343 6.09 20.94 4.46
CA ASP A 343 5.94 22.17 5.26
C ASP A 343 7.10 22.41 6.23
N ASN A 344 7.88 21.39 6.56
CA ASN A 344 9.03 21.47 7.49
C ASN A 344 10.39 21.17 6.81
N GLY A 345 10.44 21.11 5.48
CA GLY A 345 11.69 20.88 4.73
C GLY A 345 12.76 21.94 4.98
N VAL A 346 14.02 21.57 4.69
CA VAL A 346 15.20 22.45 4.83
C VAL A 346 15.14 23.66 3.89
N LEU A 347 14.37 23.57 2.81
CA LEU A 347 14.18 24.61 1.82
C LEU A 347 12.71 25.03 1.74
N VAL A 348 12.50 26.31 1.44
CA VAL A 348 11.20 26.85 1.02
C VAL A 348 11.34 27.43 -0.38
N PRO A 349 10.43 27.15 -1.32
CA PRO A 349 10.39 27.84 -2.60
C PRO A 349 10.29 29.36 -2.40
N SER A 350 11.18 30.12 -3.03
CA SER A 350 11.04 31.57 -3.14
C SER A 350 9.96 31.89 -4.18
N ALA A 351 9.24 33.00 -4.00
CA ALA A 351 8.32 33.50 -5.02
C ALA A 351 9.08 33.72 -6.34
N THR A 352 8.50 33.27 -7.46
CA THR A 352 9.07 33.33 -8.81
C THR A 352 9.65 34.70 -9.15
N LEU A 353 10.95 34.78 -9.47
CA LEU A 353 11.47 35.88 -10.28
C LEU A 353 10.81 35.84 -11.67
N PRO A 354 10.60 37.00 -12.34
CA PRO A 354 10.22 37.01 -13.74
C PRO A 354 11.26 36.24 -14.55
N ALA A 355 10.79 35.39 -15.47
CA ALA A 355 11.65 34.65 -16.38
C ALA A 355 12.67 35.59 -17.05
N LEU A 356 13.94 35.19 -17.10
CA LEU A 356 14.87 35.78 -18.06
C LEU A 356 14.25 35.66 -19.46
N PRO A 357 14.39 36.68 -20.33
CA PRO A 357 13.73 36.68 -21.63
C PRO A 357 14.13 35.44 -22.43
N THR A 358 13.16 34.55 -22.67
CA THR A 358 13.32 33.42 -23.60
C THR A 358 13.28 33.94 -25.04
N PRO A 359 14.07 33.36 -25.97
CA PRO A 359 13.91 33.62 -27.39
C PRO A 359 12.50 33.24 -27.85
N ILE A 360 11.96 34.06 -28.74
CA ILE A 360 10.68 33.86 -29.42
C ILE A 360 10.82 32.64 -30.33
N ASP A 361 9.96 31.63 -30.19
CA ASP A 361 9.80 30.57 -31.19
C ASP A 361 8.39 30.66 -31.78
N ASP A 362 8.34 31.01 -33.07
CA ASP A 362 7.20 31.66 -33.73
C ASP A 362 6.14 30.68 -34.26
N THR A 363 6.09 29.42 -33.79
CA THR A 363 5.28 28.38 -34.48
C THR A 363 4.20 27.66 -33.68
N THR A 364 4.00 27.89 -32.37
CA THR A 364 2.86 27.24 -31.68
C THR A 364 2.25 28.12 -30.58
N GLY A 365 1.13 28.77 -30.88
CA GLY A 365 0.36 29.61 -29.97
C GLY A 365 -0.45 28.85 -28.91
N ALA A 366 0.22 28.07 -28.06
CA ALA A 366 -0.39 27.49 -26.86
C ALA A 366 0.10 28.23 -25.60
N PRO A 367 -0.78 28.61 -24.65
CA PRO A 367 -0.35 29.16 -23.38
C PRO A 367 0.40 28.08 -22.59
N VAL A 368 1.71 28.25 -22.46
CA VAL A 368 2.58 27.42 -21.62
C VAL A 368 2.34 27.79 -20.16
N ALA A 369 2.08 26.80 -19.31
CA ALA A 369 1.93 26.99 -17.87
C ALA A 369 3.17 27.69 -17.28
N ALA A 370 2.97 28.62 -16.34
CA ALA A 370 4.03 29.39 -15.70
C ALA A 370 5.13 28.48 -15.11
N PRO A 371 6.42 28.89 -15.13
CA PRO A 371 7.50 28.08 -14.58
C PRO A 371 7.39 27.93 -13.06
N VAL A 372 7.58 26.69 -12.59
CA VAL A 372 7.93 26.35 -11.20
C VAL A 372 9.22 27.08 -10.82
N SER A 373 9.28 27.74 -9.66
CA SER A 373 10.49 28.48 -9.26
C SER A 373 11.68 27.55 -9.04
N ASN A 374 12.84 27.94 -9.59
CA ASN A 374 14.12 27.26 -9.38
C ASN A 374 14.90 27.87 -8.21
N GLU A 375 14.29 28.77 -7.45
CA GLU A 375 14.92 29.49 -6.36
C GLU A 375 14.28 29.11 -5.03
N TYR A 376 15.13 28.88 -4.03
CA TYR A 376 14.78 28.43 -2.70
C TYR A 376 15.46 29.30 -1.65
N ARG A 377 14.89 29.36 -0.46
CA ARG A 377 15.51 29.93 0.74
C ARG A 377 15.78 28.82 1.74
N LEU A 378 16.98 28.80 2.32
CA LEU A 378 17.28 27.96 3.48
C LEU A 378 16.42 28.40 4.68
N ARG A 379 15.79 27.44 5.37
CA ARG A 379 15.06 27.71 6.61
C ARG A 379 15.95 27.97 7.81
#